data_AF-X1VTL9-F1
#
_entry.id   AF-X1VTL9-F1
#
_cell.length_a   1.000
_cell.length_b   1.000
_cell.length_c   1.000
_cell.angle_alpha   90.00
_cell.angle_beta   90.00
_cell.angle_gamma   90.00
#
_symmetry.space_group_name_H-M   'P 1'
#
loop_
_entity.id
_entity.type
_entity.pdbx_description
1 polymer ?
#
loop_
_entity_poly.entity_id
_entity_poly.type
_entity_poly.pdbx_seq_one_letter_code
_entity_poly.pdbx_strand_id
1 'polypeptide(L)' 'KPSGHLFKKIKLWFSKKDLLMEKVEMFETDGDRTVITYSDTIINSGVSDEVFRFIPPKGVTVSSLSDGYPPW' A
#
# COMPACT_ATOMS: atom_id res chain seq x y z
N LYS A 1 21.83 14.94 -5.28
CA LYS A 1 20.56 14.65 -4.54
C LYS A 1 19.56 14.18 -5.57
N PRO A 2 19.07 12.92 -5.54
CA PRO A 2 17.96 12.55 -6.40
C PRO A 2 16.74 13.35 -5.93
N SER A 3 16.10 14.07 -6.85
CA SER A 3 14.87 14.81 -6.60
C SER A 3 13.79 13.82 -6.13
N GLY A 4 13.30 14.02 -4.90
CA GLY A 4 12.46 13.08 -4.14
C GLY A 4 11.01 12.93 -4.63
N HIS A 5 10.82 12.69 -5.92
CA HIS A 5 9.52 12.37 -6.49
C HIS A 5 9.51 10.92 -6.96
N LEU A 6 8.72 10.08 -6.27
CA LEU A 6 8.56 8.66 -6.62
C LEU A 6 7.65 8.49 -7.85
N PHE A 7 6.73 9.43 -8.07
CA PHE A 7 5.71 9.33 -9.11
C PHE A 7 5.70 10.57 -10.02
N LYS A 8 5.57 10.34 -11.33
CA LYS A 8 5.26 11.36 -12.34
C LYS A 8 3.77 11.72 -12.34
N LYS A 9 2.91 10.71 -12.12
CA LYS A 9 1.45 10.86 -12.20
C LYS A 9 0.76 9.77 -11.41
N ILE A 10 -0.35 10.11 -10.78
CA ILE A 10 -1.30 9.15 -10.20
C ILE A 10 -2.68 9.48 -10.77
N LYS A 11 -3.38 8.46 -11.25
CA LYS A 11 -4.79 8.55 -11.64
C LYS A 11 -5.62 7.72 -10.67
N LEU A 12 -6.76 8.28 -10.28
CA LEU A 12 -7.70 7.68 -9.36
C LEU A 12 -9.06 7.56 -10.04
N TRP A 13 -9.73 6.44 -9.83
CA TRP A 13 -11.11 6.23 -10.26
C TRP A 13 -11.96 6.01 -9.04
N PHE A 14 -13.06 6.76 -8.97
CA PHE A 14 -14.06 6.65 -7.94
C PHE A 14 -15.39 6.30 -8.58
N SER A 15 -16.10 5.38 -7.97
CA SER A 15 -17.50 5.10 -8.29
C SER A 15 -18.31 6.37 -8.07
N LYS A 16 -19.10 6.77 -9.07
CA LYS A 16 -19.99 7.94 -8.94
C LYS A 16 -21.20 7.68 -8.03
N LYS A 17 -21.46 6.43 -7.68
CA LYS A 17 -22.63 6.01 -6.90
C LYS A 17 -22.39 6.14 -5.40
N ASP A 18 -21.24 5.65 -4.94
CA ASP A 18 -20.90 5.53 -3.52
C ASP A 18 -19.56 6.19 -3.17
N LEU A 19 -18.89 6.81 -4.15
CA LEU A 19 -17.62 7.51 -4.01
C LEU A 19 -16.48 6.60 -3.53
N LEU A 20 -16.62 5.28 -3.67
CA LEU A 20 -15.57 4.33 -3.35
C LEU A 20 -14.52 4.28 -4.45
N MET A 21 -13.26 4.04 -4.06
CA MET A 21 -12.16 3.93 -5.00
C MET A 21 -12.22 2.58 -5.74
N GLU A 22 -12.23 2.62 -7.06
CA GLU A 22 -12.31 1.43 -7.93
C GLU A 22 -10.95 1.05 -8.51
N LYS A 23 -10.08 2.05 -8.74
CA LYS A 23 -8.78 1.85 -9.39
C LYS A 23 -7.79 2.93 -9.02
N VAL A 24 -6.51 2.54 -8.95
CA VAL A 24 -5.35 3.43 -8.91
C VAL A 24 -4.42 3.05 -10.06
N GLU A 25 -3.86 4.06 -10.72
CA GLU A 25 -2.82 3.88 -11.74
C GLU A 25 -1.70 4.87 -11.45
N MET A 26 -0.52 4.33 -11.13
CA MET A 26 0.68 5.08 -10.79
C MET A 26 1.65 5.01 -11.96
N PHE A 27 2.32 6.13 -12.22
CA PHE A 27 3.40 6.24 -13.21
C PHE A 27 4.64 6.70 -12.47
N GLU A 28 5.61 5.81 -12.33
CA GLU A 28 6.82 6.02 -11.56
C GLU A 28 7.88 6.81 -12.36
N THR A 29 8.86 7.37 -11.66
CA THR A 29 9.90 8.20 -12.31
C THR A 29 10.89 7.37 -13.12
N ASP A 30 11.11 6.11 -12.75
CA ASP A 30 11.89 5.11 -13.49
C ASP A 30 11.21 4.61 -14.78
N GLY A 31 9.92 4.87 -14.96
CA GLY A 31 9.15 4.45 -16.13
C GLY A 31 8.22 3.27 -15.87
N ASP A 32 8.22 2.73 -14.66
CA ASP A 32 7.25 1.72 -14.26
C ASP A 32 5.83 2.28 -14.27
N ARG A 33 4.87 1.36 -14.34
CA ARG A 33 3.45 1.65 -14.29
C ARG A 33 2.72 0.59 -13.48
N THR A 34 2.31 0.98 -12.28
CA THR A 34 1.52 0.11 -11.39
C THR A 34 0.02 0.37 -11.57
N VAL A 35 -0.77 -0.70 -11.74
CA VAL A 35 -2.24 -0.64 -11.80
C VAL A 35 -2.83 -1.50 -10.68
N ILE A 36 -3.67 -0.90 -9.84
CA ILE A 36 -4.39 -1.57 -8.75
C ILE A 36 -5.89 -1.45 -9.02
N THR A 37 -6.61 -2.56 -9.03
CA THR A 37 -8.08 -2.61 -9.17
C THR A 37 -8.68 -3.18 -7.90
N TYR A 38 -9.65 -2.46 -7.34
CA TYR A 38 -10.37 -2.87 -6.14
C TYR A 38 -11.63 -3.63 -6.55
N SER A 39 -11.89 -4.74 -5.86
CA SER A 39 -13.10 -5.56 -6.02
C SER A 39 -13.55 -6.02 -4.63
N ASP A 40 -14.83 -6.38 -4.50
CA ASP A 40 -15.41 -6.89 -3.25
C ASP A 40 -15.12 -6.04 -2.02
N THR A 41 -15.20 -4.70 -2.18
CA THR A 41 -14.90 -3.76 -1.10
C THR A 41 -15.97 -3.84 -0.01
N ILE A 42 -15.57 -4.17 1.21
CA ILE A 42 -16.43 -4.20 2.40
C ILE A 42 -16.14 -2.98 3.27
N ILE A 43 -17.16 -2.15 3.47
CA ILE A 43 -17.06 -0.95 4.30
C ILE A 43 -17.27 -1.29 5.77
N ASN A 44 -16.40 -0.77 6.65
CA ASN A 44 -16.49 -0.91 8.10
C ASN A 44 -16.58 -2.37 8.57
N SER A 45 -15.74 -3.26 8.01
CA SER A 45 -15.76 -4.70 8.30
C SER A 45 -15.34 -5.08 9.74
N GLY A 46 -14.78 -4.14 10.52
CA GLY A 46 -14.32 -4.43 11.88
C GLY A 46 -13.10 -5.37 11.91
N VAL A 47 -12.08 -5.06 11.09
CA VAL A 47 -10.85 -5.86 11.00
C VAL A 47 -10.14 -5.92 12.36
N SER A 48 -9.77 -7.12 12.81
CA SER A 48 -9.02 -7.35 14.05
C SER A 48 -7.59 -6.80 13.97
N ASP A 49 -7.08 -6.29 15.09
CA ASP A 49 -5.69 -5.85 15.26
C ASP A 49 -4.66 -6.92 14.89
N GLU A 50 -5.03 -8.21 15.03
CA GLU A 50 -4.16 -9.33 14.68
C GLU A 50 -3.72 -9.32 13.22
N VAL A 51 -4.56 -8.81 12.30
CA VAL A 51 -4.24 -8.72 10.86
C VAL A 51 -3.07 -7.77 10.61
N PHE A 52 -2.83 -6.82 11.50
CA PHE A 52 -1.73 -5.86 11.41
C PHE A 52 -0.45 -6.36 12.10
N ARG A 53 -0.46 -7.56 12.69
CA ARG A 53 0.71 -8.16 13.33
C ARG A 53 1.51 -8.98 12.34
N PHE A 54 2.75 -8.57 12.09
CA PHE A 54 3.70 -9.40 11.34
C PHE A 54 4.31 -10.48 12.24
N ILE A 55 4.10 -11.75 11.87
CA ILE A 55 4.78 -12.89 12.50
C ILE A 55 5.56 -13.61 11.40
N PRO A 56 6.90 -13.55 11.39
CA PRO A 56 7.68 -14.18 10.34
C PRO A 56 7.49 -15.71 10.38
N PRO A 57 7.25 -16.36 9.22
CA PRO A 57 7.22 -17.81 9.14
C PRO A 57 8.55 -18.45 9.58
N LYS A 58 8.49 -19.74 9.97
CA LYS A 58 9.70 -20.49 10.33
C LYS A 58 10.70 -20.50 9.16
N GLY A 59 11.98 -20.24 9.47
CA GLY A 59 13.06 -20.24 8.49
C GLY A 59 13.22 -18.93 7.69
N VAL A 60 12.40 -17.90 7.96
CA VAL A 60 12.58 -16.57 7.37
C VAL A 60 13.58 -15.76 8.18
N THR A 61 14.58 -15.20 7.50
CA THR A 61 15.49 -14.21 8.08
C THR A 61 14.89 -12.82 7.96
N VAL A 62 14.78 -12.11 9.08
CA VAL A 62 14.31 -10.71 9.11
C VAL A 62 15.53 -9.78 9.14
N SER A 63 15.68 -8.96 8.12
CA SER A 63 16.67 -7.88 8.09
C SER A 63 15.99 -6.60 8.58
N SER A 64 16.40 -6.09 9.75
CA SER A 64 15.91 -4.80 10.23
C SER A 64 16.73 -3.66 9.62
N LEU A 65 16.04 -2.64 9.11
CA LEU A 65 16.63 -1.40 8.61
C LEU A 65 16.43 -0.23 9.59
N SER A 66 15.91 -0.50 10.80
CA SER A 66 15.60 0.54 11.77
C SER A 66 16.81 0.85 12.66
N ASP A 67 17.29 2.09 12.62
CA ASP A 67 18.15 2.68 13.65
C ASP A 67 17.33 2.90 14.93
N GLY A 68 17.12 1.84 15.72
CA GLY A 68 16.82 1.97 17.15
C GLY A 68 15.48 2.58 17.59
N TYR A 69 14.39 2.44 16.85
CA TYR A 69 13.05 2.63 17.44
C TYR A 69 12.58 1.33 18.11
N PRO A 70 12.18 1.35 19.40
CA PRO A 70 11.71 0.15 20.05
C PRO A 70 10.40 -0.32 19.41
N PRO A 71 10.14 -1.64 19.39
CA PRO A 71 8.80 -2.11 19.11
C PRO A 71 7.96 -1.71 20.34
N TRP A 72 6.85 -1.00 20.10
CA TRP A 72 5.85 -0.51 21.08
C TRP A 72 6.23 0.75 21.87
#